data_AF-A0A431IYQ5-F1
#
_entry.id   AF-A0A431IYQ5-F1
#
_cell.length_a   1.000
_cell.length_b   1.000
_cell.length_c   1.000
_cell.angle_alpha   90.00
_cell.angle_beta   90.00
_cell.angle_gamma   90.00
#
_symmetry.space_group_name_H-M   'P 1'
#
loop_
_entity.id
_entity.type
_entity.pdbx_description
1 polymer ?
#
loop_
_entity_poly.entity_id
_entity_poly.type
_entity_poly.pdbx_seq_one_letter_code
_entity_poly.pdbx_strand_id
1 'polypeptide(L)'
;MEVKDPINVVPVTEVNQNGIIKYSLEDYLEKEEELVASKPIEVVSEPLDEELNFTMKTSVQKFEDAAQLDNVSPLEMSIEETLKFRAEERKRKMKEFNHKFNNNAQIDEFERVPAYKRMGLDVASQPNNNSNQSRMSLGIDSNDDIQLRSNNSFLHDNVD
;
A
#
# COMPACT_ATOMS: atom_id res chain seq x y z
N MET A 1 -17.72 19.85 16.27
CA MET A 1 -16.39 19.24 16.43
C MET A 1 -15.51 19.94 15.41
N GLU A 2 -14.68 20.87 15.85
CA GLU A 2 -13.85 21.66 14.93
C GLU A 2 -12.68 20.81 14.42
N VAL A 3 -12.50 20.81 13.09
CA VAL A 3 -11.44 20.08 12.40
C VAL A 3 -10.17 20.91 12.51
N LYS A 4 -9.08 20.31 13.02
CA LYS A 4 -7.77 20.97 13.11
C LYS A 4 -7.04 20.81 11.77
N ASP A 5 -6.51 21.92 11.27
CA ASP A 5 -5.71 21.95 10.04
C ASP A 5 -4.41 21.17 10.16
N PRO A 6 -3.89 20.61 9.05
CA PRO A 6 -2.68 19.81 9.04
C PRO A 6 -1.43 20.66 9.32
N ILE A 7 -0.58 20.19 10.23
CA ILE A 7 0.70 20.81 10.56
C ILE A 7 1.79 20.20 9.65
N ASN A 8 2.42 21.04 8.83
CA ASN A 8 3.59 20.65 8.04
C ASN A 8 4.85 20.63 8.91
N VAL A 9 5.45 19.46 9.08
CA VAL A 9 6.72 19.30 9.81
C VAL A 9 7.87 19.47 8.83
N VAL A 10 8.65 20.54 9.00
CA VAL A 10 9.91 20.74 8.28
C VAL A 10 11.02 20.00 9.04
N PRO A 11 11.82 19.15 8.39
CA PRO A 11 12.90 18.43 9.05
C PRO A 11 13.93 19.43 9.60
N VAL A 12 14.11 19.42 10.92
CA VAL A 12 15.12 20.22 11.60
C VAL A 12 16.46 19.53 11.38
N THR A 13 17.39 20.22 10.73
CA THR A 13 18.79 19.80 10.68
C THR A 13 19.47 20.36 11.92
N GLU A 14 19.80 19.49 12.88
CA GLU A 14 20.58 19.88 14.06
C GLU A 14 22.01 20.22 13.61
N VAL A 15 22.33 21.52 13.58
CA VAL A 15 23.69 22.01 13.34
C VAL A 15 24.48 21.98 14.64
N ASN A 16 25.27 20.92 14.84
CA ASN A 16 26.26 20.80 15.91
C ASN A 16 27.66 21.17 15.40
N GLN A 17 28.61 21.40 16.32
CA GLN A 17 30.00 21.85 16.01
C GLN A 17 30.79 20.91 15.09
N ASN A 18 30.29 19.69 14.86
CA ASN A 18 30.91 18.64 14.06
C ASN A 18 30.40 18.58 12.60
N GLY A 19 29.59 19.57 12.17
CA GLY A 19 29.03 19.64 10.82
C GLY A 19 27.55 19.25 10.74
N ILE A 20 27.01 19.25 9.53
CA ILE A 20 25.60 18.94 9.25
C ILE A 20 25.45 17.43 9.32
N ILE A 21 24.78 16.93 10.35
CA ILE A 21 24.38 15.52 10.44
C ILE A 21 23.19 15.33 9.49
N LYS A 22 23.42 14.62 8.38
CA LYS A 22 22.39 14.21 7.44
C LYS A 22 22.20 12.71 7.57
N TYR A 23 21.00 12.28 7.91
CA TYR A 23 20.62 10.87 7.89
C TYR A 23 20.09 10.53 6.51
N SER A 24 20.69 9.54 5.85
CA SER A 24 20.22 8.98 4.58
C SER A 24 19.51 7.64 4.81
N LEU A 25 18.66 7.22 3.87
CA LEU A 25 17.96 5.92 4.01
C LEU A 25 18.95 4.75 3.92
N GLU A 26 20.06 4.97 3.22
CA GLU A 26 21.19 4.07 3.10
C GLU A 26 21.83 3.77 4.47
N ASP A 27 21.94 4.76 5.37
CA ASP A 27 22.49 4.57 6.72
C ASP A 27 21.63 3.61 7.57
N TYR A 28 20.31 3.59 7.35
CA TYR A 28 19.39 2.68 8.05
C TYR A 28 19.50 1.26 7.54
N LEU A 29 19.69 1.08 6.23
CA LEU A 29 19.88 -0.23 5.60
C LEU A 29 21.17 -0.90 6.09
N GLU A 30 22.27 -0.14 6.14
CA GLU A 30 23.56 -0.63 6.64
C GLU A 30 23.44 -1.10 8.10
N LYS A 31 22.77 -0.32 8.95
CA LYS A 31 22.57 -0.67 10.35
C LYS A 31 21.64 -1.86 10.56
N GLU A 32 20.64 -2.05 9.71
CA GLU A 32 19.79 -3.25 9.74
C GLU A 32 20.60 -4.49 9.34
N GLU A 33 21.44 -4.40 8.31
CA GLU A 33 22.34 -5.49 7.90
C GLU A 33 23.34 -5.85 8.99
N GLU A 34 23.93 -4.88 9.70
CA GLU A 34 24.82 -5.13 10.85
C GLU A 34 24.12 -5.88 11.98
N LEU A 35 22.88 -5.49 12.32
CA LEU A 35 22.11 -6.16 13.37
C LEU A 35 21.70 -7.58 12.96
N VAL A 36 21.34 -7.79 11.70
CA VAL A 36 21.01 -9.12 11.16
C VAL A 36 22.25 -10.02 11.06
N ALA A 37 23.41 -9.44 10.73
CA ALA A 37 24.68 -10.16 10.63
C ALA A 37 25.34 -10.42 11.99
N SER A 38 24.90 -9.73 13.06
CA SER A 38 25.44 -9.94 14.40
C SER A 38 25.12 -11.35 14.91
N LYS A 39 26.16 -12.16 15.08
CA LYS A 39 26.08 -13.46 15.75
C LYS A 39 26.25 -13.24 17.25
N PRO A 40 25.54 -13.97 18.12
CA PRO A 40 25.75 -13.88 19.56
C PRO A 40 27.20 -14.26 19.88
N ILE A 41 27.91 -13.35 20.53
CA ILE A 41 29.25 -13.59 21.07
C ILE A 41 29.13 -14.66 22.17
N GLU A 42 29.84 -15.78 21.99
CA GLU A 42 29.98 -16.80 23.01
C GLU A 42 30.68 -16.20 24.23
N VAL A 43 29.89 -15.96 25.27
CA VAL A 43 30.39 -15.58 26.59
C VAL A 43 31.17 -16.78 27.13
N VAL A 44 32.47 -16.59 27.33
CA VAL A 44 33.38 -17.57 27.96
C VAL A 44 32.76 -18.04 29.27
N SER A 45 32.51 -19.34 29.37
CA SER A 45 31.81 -19.99 30.49
C SER A 45 32.69 -20.05 31.75
N GLU A 46 32.28 -19.35 32.82
CA GLU A 46 32.57 -19.80 34.20
C GLU A 46 31.72 -21.06 34.49
N PRO A 47 32.21 -22.02 35.29
CA PRO A 47 31.46 -23.23 35.60
C PRO A 47 30.20 -22.87 36.41
N LEU A 48 29.03 -23.04 35.80
CA LEU A 48 27.73 -22.86 36.44
C LEU A 48 27.36 -24.12 37.23
N ASP A 49 26.92 -23.94 38.48
CA ASP A 49 26.50 -25.00 39.40
C ASP A 49 25.35 -25.87 38.86
N GLU A 50 25.40 -27.18 39.11
CA GLU A 50 24.45 -28.19 38.58
C GLU A 50 22.98 -27.99 39.02
N GLU A 51 22.71 -27.16 40.03
CA GLU A 51 21.35 -26.81 40.49
C GLU A 51 20.62 -25.76 39.62
N LEU A 52 21.32 -25.07 38.71
CA LEU A 52 20.74 -24.03 37.84
C LEU A 52 20.30 -24.53 36.45
N ASN A 53 20.22 -25.86 36.27
CA ASN A 53 19.82 -26.50 35.02
C ASN A 53 18.29 -26.45 34.80
N PHE A 54 17.76 -25.25 34.52
CA PHE A 54 16.35 -25.08 34.14
C PHE A 54 16.19 -25.33 32.63
N THR A 55 15.63 -26.48 32.25
CA THR A 55 15.31 -26.77 30.85
C THR A 55 13.93 -26.18 30.50
N MET A 56 13.89 -25.12 29.69
CA MET A 56 12.64 -24.62 29.11
C MET A 56 12.23 -25.51 27.93
N LYS A 57 11.11 -26.24 28.07
CA LYS A 57 10.49 -26.94 26.94
C LYS A 57 9.78 -25.93 26.05
N THR A 58 10.45 -25.43 25.03
CA THR A 58 9.81 -24.66 23.96
C THR A 58 9.17 -25.64 22.98
N SER A 59 7.83 -25.68 22.94
CA SER A 59 7.11 -26.32 21.84
C SER A 59 7.35 -25.48 20.59
N VAL A 60 8.00 -26.06 19.58
CA VAL A 60 8.17 -25.46 18.26
C VAL A 60 6.78 -25.19 17.70
N GLN A 61 6.33 -23.93 17.73
CA GLN A 61 5.17 -23.52 16.97
C GLN A 61 5.55 -23.54 15.50
N LYS A 62 4.92 -24.46 14.77
CA LYS A 62 5.03 -24.54 13.32
C LYS A 62 4.50 -23.22 12.77
N PHE A 63 5.35 -22.45 12.10
CA PHE A 63 4.91 -21.28 11.34
C PHE A 63 3.99 -21.80 10.23
N GLU A 64 2.69 -21.53 10.34
CA GLU A 64 1.76 -21.79 9.25
C GLU A 64 1.97 -20.75 8.15
N ASP A 65 1.87 -21.20 6.90
CA ASP A 65 2.14 -20.38 5.72
C ASP A 65 1.23 -19.14 5.71
N ALA A 66 1.83 -17.96 5.52
CA ALA A 66 1.14 -16.67 5.52
C ALA A 66 -0.05 -16.57 4.53
N ALA A 67 -0.16 -17.50 3.58
CA ALA A 67 -1.25 -17.59 2.61
C ALA A 67 -2.57 -18.13 3.21
N GLN A 68 -2.55 -18.79 4.37
CA GLN A 68 -3.77 -19.36 4.98
C GLN A 68 -4.53 -18.35 5.87
N LEU A 69 -3.91 -17.23 6.24
CA LEU A 69 -4.48 -16.26 7.17
C LEU A 69 -5.40 -15.21 6.53
N ASP A 70 -5.40 -15.06 5.21
CA ASP A 70 -6.26 -14.08 4.51
C ASP A 70 -7.77 -14.44 4.57
N ASN A 71 -8.13 -15.66 5.00
CA ASN A 71 -9.52 -16.15 5.07
C ASN A 71 -10.06 -16.37 6.50
N VAL A 72 -9.28 -16.04 7.54
CA VAL A 72 -9.77 -16.15 8.92
C VAL A 72 -10.40 -14.84 9.39
N SER A 73 -11.59 -14.96 9.96
CA SER A 73 -12.32 -13.83 10.54
C SER A 73 -11.49 -13.23 11.70
N PRO A 74 -11.33 -11.89 11.78
CA PRO A 74 -10.60 -11.24 12.88
C PRO A 74 -11.12 -11.55 14.29
N LEU A 75 -12.31 -12.16 14.39
CA LEU A 75 -12.92 -12.58 15.65
C LEU A 75 -12.41 -13.94 16.16
N GLU A 76 -11.88 -14.78 15.27
CA GLU A 76 -11.44 -16.15 15.58
C GLU A 76 -9.94 -16.22 15.94
N MET A 77 -9.21 -15.10 15.82
CA MET A 77 -7.78 -15.00 16.07
C MET A 77 -7.50 -14.39 17.44
N SER A 78 -6.34 -14.72 18.02
CA SER A 78 -5.90 -14.06 19.25
C SER A 78 -5.59 -12.57 18.98
N ILE A 79 -5.80 -11.72 19.99
CA ILE A 79 -5.58 -10.27 19.86
C ILE A 79 -4.15 -9.95 19.40
N GLU A 80 -3.15 -10.70 19.90
CA GLU A 80 -1.74 -10.56 19.51
C GLU A 80 -1.55 -10.82 18.01
N GLU A 81 -2.17 -11.87 17.50
CA GLU A 81 -2.08 -12.28 16.10
C GLU A 81 -2.77 -11.27 15.17
N THR A 82 -3.92 -10.73 15.57
CA THR A 82 -4.60 -9.66 14.82
C THR A 82 -3.77 -8.37 14.74
N LEU A 83 -3.05 -8.03 15.81
CA LEU A 83 -2.17 -6.85 15.85
C LEU A 83 -0.98 -7.03 14.92
N LYS A 84 -0.36 -8.21 14.93
CA LYS A 84 0.74 -8.55 14.03
C LYS A 84 0.32 -8.50 12.58
N PHE A 85 -0.81 -9.13 12.24
CA PHE A 85 -1.35 -9.12 10.88
C PHE A 85 -1.62 -7.69 10.37
N ARG A 86 -2.25 -6.84 11.20
CA ARG A 86 -2.52 -5.45 10.82
C ARG A 86 -1.24 -4.63 10.61
N ALA A 87 -0.21 -4.90 11.41
CA ALA A 87 1.09 -4.25 11.25
C ALA A 87 1.77 -4.69 9.93
N GLU A 88 1.70 -5.99 9.61
CA GLU A 88 2.22 -6.54 8.36
C GLU A 88 1.45 -6.03 7.13
N GLU A 89 0.12 -5.96 7.19
CA GLU A 89 -0.74 -5.37 6.15
C GLU A 89 -0.35 -3.91 5.89
N ARG A 90 -0.16 -3.12 6.96
CA ARG A 90 0.28 -1.73 6.84
C ARG A 90 1.66 -1.63 6.20
N LYS A 91 2.61 -2.49 6.63
CA LYS A 91 3.97 -2.55 6.06
C LYS A 91 3.93 -2.90 4.58
N ARG A 92 3.12 -3.90 4.20
CA ARG A 92 2.92 -4.32 2.80
C ARG A 92 2.32 -3.18 1.98
N LYS A 93 1.25 -2.55 2.46
CA LYS A 93 0.59 -1.43 1.78
C LYS A 93 1.52 -0.23 1.59
N MET A 94 2.31 0.11 2.61
CA MET A 94 3.31 1.18 2.51
C MET A 94 4.43 0.82 1.53
N LYS A 95 4.91 -0.44 1.54
CA LYS A 95 5.90 -0.94 0.57
C LYS A 95 5.36 -0.90 -0.86
N GLU A 96 4.14 -1.38 -1.08
CA GLU A 96 3.46 -1.33 -2.38
C GLU A 96 3.26 0.12 -2.84
N PHE A 97 2.86 1.02 -1.94
CA PHE A 97 2.72 2.44 -2.25
C PHE A 97 4.04 3.05 -2.72
N ASN A 98 5.14 2.80 -2.01
CA ASN A 98 6.46 3.29 -2.40
C ASN A 98 6.91 2.68 -3.74
N HIS A 99 6.61 1.39 -3.98
CA HIS A 99 7.03 0.69 -5.20
C HIS A 99 6.16 1.01 -6.43
N LYS A 100 4.93 1.55 -6.25
CA LYS A 100 4.06 1.95 -7.36
C LYS A 100 4.69 3.05 -8.23
N PHE A 101 5.61 3.86 -7.68
CA PHE A 101 6.23 4.98 -8.38
C PHE A 101 7.65 4.69 -8.90
N ASN A 102 8.32 3.65 -8.39
CA ASN A 102 9.68 3.29 -8.81
C ASN A 102 9.73 2.40 -10.08
N ASN A 103 8.56 2.00 -10.60
CA ASN A 103 8.48 1.12 -11.77
C ASN A 103 8.07 1.94 -13.02
N ASN A 104 9.03 2.63 -13.63
CA ASN A 104 8.84 3.45 -14.84
C ASN A 104 8.14 2.68 -15.99
N ALA A 105 8.28 1.36 -16.04
CA ALA A 105 7.64 0.51 -17.06
C ALA A 105 6.10 0.65 -17.10
N GLN A 106 5.45 0.87 -15.95
CA GLN A 106 3.98 1.05 -15.89
C GLN A 106 3.56 2.43 -16.40
N ILE A 107 4.34 3.45 -16.08
CA ILE A 107 4.10 4.82 -16.54
C ILE A 107 4.29 4.90 -18.05
N ASP A 108 5.36 4.29 -18.57
CA ASP A 108 5.63 4.21 -20.01
C ASP A 108 4.50 3.53 -20.79
N GLU A 109 3.83 2.53 -20.20
CA GLU A 109 2.66 1.88 -20.80
C GLU A 109 1.44 2.80 -20.81
N PHE A 110 1.21 3.53 -19.71
CA PHE A 110 0.12 4.49 -19.60
C PHE A 110 0.27 5.70 -20.54
N GLU A 111 1.49 6.11 -20.85
CA GLU A 111 1.75 7.21 -21.78
C GLU A 111 1.73 6.76 -23.25
N ARG A 112 2.25 5.56 -23.55
CA ARG A 112 2.35 5.07 -24.93
C ARG A 112 0.98 4.72 -25.54
N VAL A 113 0.03 4.27 -24.72
CA VAL A 113 -1.25 3.73 -25.21
C VAL A 113 -2.42 4.48 -24.56
N PRO A 114 -3.39 5.01 -25.34
CA PRO A 114 -4.55 5.69 -24.79
C PRO A 114 -5.43 4.77 -23.93
N ALA A 115 -6.15 5.36 -22.97
CA ALA A 115 -6.90 4.62 -21.94
C ALA A 115 -7.88 3.58 -22.52
N TYR A 116 -8.61 3.93 -23.59
CA TYR A 116 -9.57 3.02 -24.21
C TYR A 116 -8.91 1.72 -24.68
N LYS A 117 -7.72 1.81 -25.28
CA LYS A 117 -7.00 0.65 -25.82
C LYS A 117 -6.36 -0.18 -24.71
N ARG A 118 -5.89 0.45 -23.62
CA ARG A 118 -5.42 -0.27 -22.42
C ARG A 118 -6.53 -1.07 -21.75
N MET A 119 -7.76 -0.56 -21.76
CA MET A 119 -8.93 -1.25 -21.24
C MET A 119 -9.48 -2.31 -22.20
N GLY A 120 -8.90 -2.47 -23.40
CA GLY A 120 -9.39 -3.39 -24.42
C GLY A 120 -10.70 -2.95 -25.07
N LEU A 121 -11.09 -1.67 -24.95
CA LEU A 121 -12.25 -1.12 -25.66
C LEU A 121 -11.84 -0.72 -27.07
N ASP A 122 -12.64 -1.12 -28.06
CA ASP A 122 -12.51 -0.66 -29.44
C ASP A 122 -13.47 0.49 -29.73
N VAL A 123 -12.92 1.71 -29.86
CA VAL A 123 -13.67 2.94 -30.17
C VAL A 123 -14.04 3.07 -31.64
N ALA A 124 -13.44 2.29 -32.53
CA ALA A 124 -13.77 2.29 -33.96
C ALA A 124 -14.97 1.38 -34.27
N SER A 125 -15.27 0.43 -33.38
CA SER A 125 -16.46 -0.39 -33.47
C SER A 125 -17.71 0.43 -33.18
N GLN A 126 -18.81 0.11 -33.88
CA GLN A 126 -20.12 0.70 -33.61
C GLN A 126 -20.40 0.55 -32.10
N PRO A 127 -20.77 1.63 -31.38
CA PRO A 127 -21.06 1.52 -29.95
C PRO A 127 -22.10 0.44 -29.74
N ASN A 128 -21.83 -0.48 -28.81
CA ASN A 128 -22.76 -1.54 -28.46
C ASN A 128 -24.11 -0.88 -28.11
N ASN A 129 -25.11 -1.00 -28.98
CA ASN A 129 -26.48 -0.52 -28.78
C ASN A 129 -27.22 -1.34 -27.69
N ASN A 130 -26.49 -2.06 -26.85
CA ASN A 130 -27.05 -2.76 -25.71
C ASN A 130 -27.54 -1.70 -24.71
N SER A 131 -28.87 -1.49 -24.73
CA SER A 131 -29.85 -0.80 -23.87
C SER A 131 -29.49 -0.14 -22.52
N ASN A 132 -28.25 -0.24 -22.03
CA ASN A 132 -27.76 0.42 -20.82
C ASN A 132 -27.20 1.83 -21.10
N GLN A 133 -27.77 2.56 -22.07
CA GLN A 133 -27.45 3.98 -22.21
C GLN A 133 -27.97 4.72 -20.98
N SER A 134 -27.07 5.40 -20.29
CA SER A 134 -27.42 6.25 -19.16
C SER A 134 -28.37 7.37 -19.61
N ARG A 135 -29.34 7.72 -18.77
CA ARG A 135 -30.26 8.86 -19.03
C ARG A 135 -29.54 10.21 -19.09
N MET A 136 -28.33 10.27 -18.52
CA MET A 136 -27.48 11.46 -18.53
C MET A 136 -26.59 11.49 -19.77
N SER A 137 -26.57 12.62 -20.48
CA SER A 137 -25.66 12.92 -21.59
C SER A 137 -24.60 13.92 -21.16
N LEU A 138 -23.41 13.83 -21.76
CA LEU A 138 -22.34 14.83 -21.60
C LEU A 138 -22.50 15.87 -22.71
N GLY A 139 -22.60 17.15 -22.35
CA GLY A 139 -22.73 18.25 -23.29
C GLY A 139 -21.85 19.43 -22.91
N ILE A 140 -21.58 20.30 -23.89
CA ILE A 140 -20.84 21.55 -23.70
C ILE A 140 -21.88 22.69 -23.70
N ASP A 141 -21.76 23.62 -22.77
CA ASP A 141 -22.64 24.80 -22.71
C ASP A 141 -22.10 25.98 -23.55
N SER A 142 -22.77 27.12 -23.51
CA SER A 142 -22.36 28.31 -24.28
C SER A 142 -21.05 28.95 -23.81
N ASN A 143 -20.53 28.54 -22.65
CA ASN A 143 -19.29 29.03 -22.06
C ASN A 143 -18.14 28.01 -22.19
N ASP A 144 -18.31 26.98 -23.04
CA ASP A 144 -17.38 25.86 -23.21
C ASP A 144 -17.19 24.98 -21.95
N ASP A 145 -18.10 25.06 -20.97
CA ASP A 145 -18.03 24.23 -19.76
C ASP A 145 -18.70 22.86 -20.00
N ILE A 146 -18.04 21.80 -19.53
CA ILE A 146 -18.54 20.42 -19.59
C ILE A 146 -19.64 20.24 -18.54
N GLN A 147 -20.84 19.89 -18.97
CA GLN A 147 -22.00 19.66 -18.10
C GLN A 147 -22.67 18.31 -18.39
N LEU A 148 -23.14 17.66 -17.33
CA LEU A 148 -23.98 16.47 -17.40
C LEU A 148 -25.45 16.87 -17.47
N ARG A 149 -26.12 16.55 -18.57
CA ARG A 149 -27.55 16.83 -18.77
C ARG A 149 -28.36 15.55 -18.56
N SER A 150 -29.42 15.61 -17.76
CA SER A 150 -30.29 14.45 -17.48
C SER A 150 -31.23 14.07 -18.62
N ASN A 151 -31.26 14.87 -19.70
CA ASN A 151 -32.19 14.73 -20.81
C ASN A 151 -31.41 14.34 -22.06
N ASN A 152 -31.18 13.03 -22.24
CA ASN A 152 -30.60 12.49 -23.46
C ASN A 152 -31.60 12.61 -24.62
N SER A 153 -31.34 13.50 -25.58
CA SER A 153 -32.22 13.73 -26.75
C SER A 153 -32.21 12.60 -27.78
N PHE A 154 -31.30 11.63 -27.66
CA PHE A 154 -31.23 10.45 -28.53
C PHE A 154 -32.12 9.31 -28.03
N LEU A 155 -32.64 9.41 -26.81
CA LEU A 155 -33.69 8.53 -26.32
C LEU A 155 -35.02 9.09 -26.83
N HIS A 156 -35.53 8.52 -27.92
CA HIS A 156 -36.92 8.74 -28.30
C HIS A 156 -37.77 8.15 -27.18
N ASP A 157 -38.32 9.02 -26.32
CA ASP A 157 -39.37 8.65 -25.39
C ASP A 157 -40.45 7.97 -26.23
N ASN A 158 -40.65 6.67 -26.01
CA ASN A 158 -41.43 5.82 -26.91
C ASN A 158 -42.78 6.48 -27.21
N VAL A 159 -42.94 6.94 -28.45
CA VAL A 159 -44.24 7.29 -29.04
C VAL A 159 -44.79 6.02 -29.69
N ASP A 160 -45.41 5.19 -28.83
CA ASP A 160 -46.60 4.33 -29.00
C ASP A 160 -46.59 3.14 -28.01
#